data_AF-A0A2M9P9H8-F1
#
_entry.id   AF-A0A2M9P9H8-F1
#
_cell.length_a   1.000
_cell.length_b   1.000
_cell.length_c   1.000
_cell.angle_alpha   90.00
_cell.angle_beta   90.00
_cell.angle_gamma   90.00
#
_symmetry.space_group_name_H-M   'P 1'
#
loop_
_entity.id
_entity.type
_entity.pdbx_description
1 polymer ?
#
loop_
_entity_poly.entity_id
_entity_poly.type
_entity_poly.pdbx_seq_one_letter_code
_entity_poly.pdbx_strand_id
1 'polypeptide(L)'
;RPPRRARLRREPAPRRRLGGAIGEEGGYLSPAAQAELNVIAYHAAVAKLCEGFEIDAAKIATASNRVVAEAVKGLEGEALITRHADVLIDLGTSHGIFLAEGSLHLDTFCAEAAEVRADAAFTDLWR
;
A
#
# COMPACT_ATOMS: atom_id res chain seq x y z
N ARG A 1 -41.91 40.91 37.36
CA ARG A 1 -40.91 41.16 36.29
C ARG A 1 -39.62 40.42 36.68
N PRO A 2 -39.33 39.21 36.16
CA PRO A 2 -38.14 38.45 36.58
C PRO A 2 -36.90 38.86 35.77
N PRO A 3 -35.67 38.65 36.28
CA PRO A 3 -34.44 39.13 35.66
C PRO A 3 -34.02 38.28 34.45
N ARG A 4 -33.49 38.96 33.43
CA ARG A 4 -32.96 38.38 32.19
C ARG A 4 -31.75 37.48 32.53
N ARG A 5 -31.86 36.17 32.27
CA ARG A 5 -30.71 35.25 32.29
C ARG A 5 -29.71 35.66 31.20
N ALA A 6 -28.50 36.01 31.62
CA ALA A 6 -27.36 36.17 30.72
C ALA A 6 -27.09 34.82 30.03
N ARG A 7 -27.25 34.76 28.70
CA ARG A 7 -26.79 33.63 27.90
C ARG A 7 -25.27 33.70 27.85
N LEU A 8 -24.60 32.86 28.64
CA LEU A 8 -23.20 32.51 28.43
C LEU A 8 -23.08 31.95 27.01
N ARG A 9 -22.47 32.72 26.10
CA ARG A 9 -22.06 32.23 24.80
C ARG A 9 -21.01 31.16 25.06
N ARG A 10 -21.35 29.89 24.86
CA ARG A 10 -20.37 28.82 24.77
C ARG A 10 -19.58 29.06 23.49
N GLU A 11 -18.33 29.47 23.63
CA GLU A 11 -17.38 29.44 22.52
C GLU A 11 -17.28 27.99 22.03
N PRO A 12 -17.30 27.74 20.71
CA PRO A 12 -17.05 26.41 20.20
C PRO A 12 -15.61 26.03 20.57
N ALA A 13 -15.47 24.90 21.27
CA ALA A 13 -14.18 24.32 21.59
C ALA A 13 -13.31 24.21 20.31
N PRO A 14 -11.99 24.44 20.40
CA PRO A 14 -11.11 24.29 19.25
C PRO A 14 -11.30 22.87 18.72
N ARG A 15 -11.74 22.77 17.47
CA ARG A 15 -11.79 21.49 16.75
C ARG A 15 -10.38 20.95 16.73
N ARG A 16 -10.07 20.00 17.62
CA ARG A 16 -8.95 19.08 17.41
C ARG A 16 -9.14 18.54 16.00
N ARG A 17 -8.25 18.91 15.08
CA ARG A 17 -8.16 18.22 13.80
C ARG A 17 -7.86 16.78 14.17
N LEU A 18 -8.84 15.90 14.03
CA LEU A 18 -8.60 14.48 13.76
C LEU A 18 -8.04 14.42 12.34
N GLY A 19 -6.82 14.94 12.17
CA GLY A 19 -6.02 14.76 10.97
C GLY A 19 -5.17 13.53 11.23
N GLY A 20 -5.61 12.40 10.71
CA GLY A 20 -4.96 11.12 10.92
C GLY A 20 -5.90 9.99 10.57
N ALA A 21 -5.86 9.59 9.29
CA ALA A 21 -5.95 8.20 8.83
C ALA A 21 -6.45 8.08 7.38
N ILE A 22 -7.13 9.10 6.83
CA ILE A 22 -7.70 8.99 5.47
C ILE A 22 -7.98 10.39 4.94
N GLY A 23 -7.15 10.88 4.03
CA GLY A 23 -7.45 12.08 3.25
C GLY A 23 -6.65 13.32 3.62
N GLU A 24 -5.33 13.26 3.46
CA GLU A 24 -4.51 14.36 2.92
C GLU A 24 -3.11 13.81 2.68
N GLU A 25 -2.96 12.95 1.67
CA GLU A 25 -1.65 12.53 1.20
C GLU A 25 -1.50 12.94 -0.26
N GLY A 26 -0.63 13.91 -0.52
CA GLY A 26 0.28 13.66 -1.63
C GLY A 26 1.00 12.37 -1.26
N GLY A 27 0.67 11.27 -1.95
CA GLY A 27 1.16 9.93 -1.61
C GLY A 27 2.64 9.97 -1.27
N TYR A 28 3.01 9.40 -0.13
CA TYR A 28 4.40 9.41 0.31
C TYR A 28 5.30 8.57 -0.61
N LEU A 29 4.69 7.66 -1.37
CA LEU A 29 5.23 7.01 -2.55
C LEU A 29 4.88 7.79 -3.81
N SER A 30 5.83 7.86 -4.75
CA SER A 30 5.50 8.27 -6.10
C SER A 30 4.50 7.26 -6.72
N PRO A 31 3.72 7.68 -7.74
CA PRO A 31 2.84 6.73 -8.45
C PRO A 31 3.59 5.53 -9.02
N ALA A 32 4.84 5.70 -9.42
CA ALA A 32 5.68 4.62 -9.94
C ALA A 32 6.08 3.63 -8.82
N ALA A 33 6.51 4.13 -7.66
CA ALA A 33 6.83 3.29 -6.51
C ALA A 33 5.60 2.55 -5.96
N GLN A 34 4.44 3.21 -5.95
CA GLN A 34 3.18 2.56 -5.56
C GLN A 34 2.80 1.44 -6.55
N ALA A 35 2.95 1.69 -7.85
CA ALA A 35 2.68 0.68 -8.87
C ALA A 35 3.62 -0.53 -8.68
N GLU A 36 4.91 -0.29 -8.45
CA GLU A 36 5.88 -1.35 -8.20
C GLU A 36 5.57 -2.16 -6.93
N LEU A 37 5.20 -1.49 -5.83
CA LEU A 37 4.75 -2.16 -4.60
C LEU A 37 3.56 -3.09 -4.87
N ASN A 38 2.59 -2.62 -5.67
CA ASN A 38 1.43 -3.43 -6.05
C ASN A 38 1.83 -4.60 -6.96
N VAL A 39 2.79 -4.42 -7.87
CA VAL A 39 3.32 -5.52 -8.70
C VAL A 39 3.98 -6.59 -7.82
N ILE A 40 4.77 -6.21 -6.83
CA ILE A 40 5.41 -7.16 -5.89
C ILE A 40 4.32 -7.93 -5.12
N ALA A 41 3.33 -7.22 -4.57
CA ALA A 41 2.21 -7.81 -3.84
C ALA A 41 1.39 -8.78 -4.70
N TYR A 42 1.10 -8.41 -5.95
CA TYR A 42 0.39 -9.24 -6.91
C TYR A 42 1.16 -10.54 -7.21
N HIS A 43 2.45 -10.45 -7.52
CA HIS A 43 3.27 -11.63 -7.80
C HIS A 43 3.35 -12.59 -6.61
N ALA A 44 3.46 -12.04 -5.40
CA ALA A 44 3.44 -12.85 -4.18
C ALA A 44 2.11 -13.58 -3.99
N ALA A 45 0.97 -12.91 -4.25
CA ALA A 45 -0.35 -13.53 -4.18
C ALA A 45 -0.55 -14.61 -5.24
N VAL A 46 -0.15 -14.35 -6.49
CA VAL A 46 -0.23 -15.31 -7.60
C VAL A 46 0.61 -16.55 -7.30
N ALA A 47 1.88 -16.40 -6.90
CA ALA A 47 2.71 -17.57 -6.57
C ALA A 47 2.19 -18.35 -5.35
N LYS A 48 1.37 -17.73 -4.51
CA LYS A 48 0.72 -18.38 -3.38
C LYS A 48 -0.54 -19.16 -3.78
N LEU A 49 -1.31 -18.66 -4.75
CA LEU A 49 -2.63 -19.17 -5.10
C LEU A 49 -2.65 -20.02 -6.38
N CYS A 50 -1.83 -19.68 -7.38
CA CYS A 50 -1.87 -20.26 -8.72
C CYS A 50 -0.76 -21.28 -8.93
N GLU A 51 -1.13 -22.49 -9.38
CA GLU A 51 -0.18 -23.55 -9.65
C GLU A 51 0.76 -23.19 -10.81
N GLY A 52 2.05 -23.53 -10.68
CA GLY A 52 3.06 -23.31 -11.73
C GLY A 52 3.57 -21.87 -11.83
N PHE A 53 3.26 -21.01 -10.84
CA PHE A 53 3.88 -19.69 -10.68
C PHE A 53 4.93 -19.74 -9.57
N GLU A 54 6.18 -19.48 -9.92
CA GLU A 54 7.27 -19.30 -8.96
C GLU A 54 7.85 -17.90 -9.10
N ILE A 55 8.05 -17.22 -7.98
CA ILE A 55 8.76 -15.95 -7.94
C ILE A 55 10.26 -16.15 -7.94
N ASP A 56 10.97 -15.26 -8.61
CA ASP A 56 12.41 -15.09 -8.41
C ASP A 56 12.65 -14.23 -7.17
N ALA A 57 13.07 -14.86 -6.08
CA ALA A 57 13.34 -14.20 -4.81
C ALA A 57 14.37 -13.06 -4.92
N ALA A 58 15.34 -13.17 -5.82
CA ALA A 58 16.34 -12.11 -6.03
C ALA A 58 15.73 -10.90 -6.75
N LYS A 59 14.86 -11.13 -7.74
CA LYS A 59 14.11 -10.04 -8.40
C LYS A 59 13.14 -9.35 -7.45
N ILE A 60 12.40 -10.12 -6.64
CA ILE A 60 11.49 -9.58 -5.61
C ILE A 60 12.25 -8.75 -4.57
N ALA A 61 13.38 -9.25 -4.07
CA ALA A 61 14.21 -8.51 -3.11
C ALA A 61 14.74 -7.21 -3.72
N THR A 62 15.20 -7.26 -4.99
CA THR A 62 15.69 -6.08 -5.71
C THR A 62 14.59 -5.03 -5.88
N ALA A 63 13.39 -5.43 -6.33
CA ALA A 63 12.24 -4.55 -6.48
C ALA A 63 11.79 -3.95 -5.15
N SER A 64 11.67 -4.78 -4.10
CA SER A 64 11.28 -4.32 -2.75
C SER A 64 12.27 -3.31 -2.20
N ASN A 65 13.57 -3.56 -2.34
CA ASN A 65 14.62 -2.64 -1.90
C ASN A 65 14.57 -1.31 -2.66
N ARG A 66 14.22 -1.33 -3.96
CA ARG A 66 14.06 -0.11 -4.76
C ARG A 66 12.91 0.75 -4.23
N VAL A 67 11.74 0.15 -4.00
CA VAL A 67 10.58 0.86 -3.43
C VAL A 67 10.91 1.47 -2.07
N VAL A 68 11.51 0.67 -1.17
CA VAL A 68 11.90 1.15 0.16
C VAL A 68 12.92 2.28 0.07
N ALA A 69 13.97 2.13 -0.75
CA ALA A 69 15.03 3.12 -0.88
C ALA A 69 14.52 4.46 -1.43
N GLU A 70 13.58 4.42 -2.37
CA GLU A 70 12.89 5.62 -2.85
C GLU A 70 12.07 6.27 -1.73
N ALA A 71 11.26 5.47 -1.03
CA ALA A 71 10.35 5.96 0.00
C ALA A 71 11.05 6.66 1.16
N VAL A 72 12.23 6.17 1.56
CA VAL A 72 13.02 6.70 2.71
C VAL A 72 14.07 7.72 2.30
N LYS A 73 14.18 8.06 1.02
CA LYS A 73 15.27 8.91 0.50
C LYS A 73 15.34 10.25 1.24
N GLY A 74 16.48 10.52 1.86
CA GLY A 74 16.75 11.77 2.59
C GLY A 74 16.05 11.88 3.95
N LEU A 75 15.40 10.81 4.41
CA LEU A 75 14.91 10.70 5.78
C LEU A 75 15.99 10.14 6.68
N GLU A 76 15.97 10.52 7.96
CA GLU A 76 16.91 10.07 8.98
C GLU A 76 16.15 9.81 10.29
N GLY A 77 16.78 9.08 11.22
CA GLY A 77 16.24 8.83 12.56
C GLY A 77 14.84 8.21 12.57
N GLU A 78 13.96 8.71 13.43
CA GLU A 78 12.60 8.19 13.59
C GLU A 78 11.76 8.30 12.31
N ALA A 79 11.94 9.36 11.52
CA ALA A 79 11.19 9.55 10.27
C ALA A 79 11.52 8.46 9.24
N LEU A 80 12.78 8.02 9.17
CA LEU A 80 13.18 6.89 8.32
C LEU A 80 12.50 5.60 8.77
N ILE A 81 12.50 5.33 10.08
CA ILE A 81 11.91 4.10 10.64
C ILE A 81 10.40 4.06 10.41
N THR A 82 9.71 5.16 10.69
CA THR A 82 8.26 5.28 10.45
C THR A 82 7.95 5.05 8.97
N ARG A 83 8.68 5.73 8.07
CA ARG A 83 8.47 5.56 6.63
C ARG A 83 8.72 4.13 6.16
N HIS A 84 9.75 3.48 6.69
CA HIS A 84 10.03 2.09 6.36
C HIS A 84 8.88 1.17 6.82
N ALA A 85 8.34 1.40 8.02
CA ALA A 85 7.19 0.66 8.51
C ALA A 85 5.94 0.88 7.66
N ASP A 86 5.67 2.13 7.24
CA ASP A 86 4.54 2.46 6.37
C ASP A 86 4.60 1.66 5.04
N VAL A 87 5.77 1.60 4.40
CA VAL A 87 5.97 0.81 3.16
C VAL A 87 5.65 -0.68 3.38
N LEU A 88 6.08 -1.25 4.51
CA LEU A 88 5.83 -2.65 4.82
C LEU A 88 4.34 -2.92 5.12
N ILE A 89 3.67 -1.99 5.80
CA ILE A 89 2.23 -2.05 6.07
C ILE A 89 1.46 -2.00 4.74
N ASP A 90 1.83 -1.11 3.83
CA ASP A 90 1.18 -0.99 2.52
C ASP A 90 1.43 -2.22 1.65
N LEU A 91 2.66 -2.75 1.64
CA LEU A 91 2.97 -4.00 0.94
C LEU A 91 2.13 -5.16 1.48
N GLY A 92 2.03 -5.30 2.81
CA GLY A 92 1.20 -6.32 3.44
C GLY A 92 -0.30 -6.13 3.16
N THR A 93 -0.77 -4.89 3.13
CA THR A 93 -2.16 -4.54 2.81
C THR A 93 -2.49 -4.89 1.36
N SER A 94 -1.69 -4.43 0.40
CA SER A 94 -1.86 -4.78 -1.01
C SER A 94 -1.80 -6.29 -1.24
N HIS A 95 -0.87 -7.00 -0.59
CA HIS A 95 -0.77 -8.45 -0.70
C HIS A 95 -2.03 -9.13 -0.15
N GLY A 96 -2.54 -8.69 1.00
CA GLY A 96 -3.78 -9.20 1.57
C GLY A 96 -5.00 -8.97 0.67
N ILE A 97 -5.07 -7.82 0.00
CA ILE A 97 -6.13 -7.51 -0.98
C ILE A 97 -6.07 -8.50 -2.15
N PHE A 98 -4.90 -8.68 -2.77
CA PHE A 98 -4.76 -9.62 -3.89
C PHE A 98 -5.01 -11.08 -3.49
N LEU A 99 -4.61 -11.48 -2.27
CA LEU A 99 -4.95 -12.80 -1.75
C LEU A 99 -6.46 -12.97 -1.60
N ALA A 100 -7.16 -11.95 -1.09
CA ALA A 100 -8.61 -12.00 -0.94
C ALA A 100 -9.31 -12.06 -2.29
N GLU A 101 -8.93 -11.20 -3.23
CA GLU A 101 -9.48 -11.16 -4.59
C GLU A 101 -9.21 -12.47 -5.35
N GLY A 102 -7.95 -12.93 -5.36
CA GLY A 102 -7.58 -14.20 -5.99
C GLY A 102 -8.24 -15.41 -5.34
N SER A 103 -8.54 -15.37 -4.03
CA SER A 103 -9.29 -16.45 -3.38
C SER A 103 -10.79 -16.44 -3.73
N LEU A 104 -11.37 -15.27 -3.98
CA LEU A 104 -12.78 -15.12 -4.38
C LEU A 104 -13.01 -15.46 -5.86
N HIS A 105 -12.00 -15.25 -6.71
CA HIS A 105 -12.09 -15.37 -8.17
C HIS A 105 -10.92 -16.19 -8.76
N LEU A 106 -10.59 -17.34 -8.15
CA LEU A 106 -9.36 -18.09 -8.42
C LEU A 106 -9.09 -18.40 -9.90
N ASP A 107 -10.08 -18.95 -10.61
CA ASP A 107 -9.90 -19.36 -12.00
C ASP A 107 -9.57 -18.16 -12.90
N THR A 108 -10.31 -17.06 -12.74
CA THR A 108 -10.09 -15.82 -13.50
C THR A 108 -8.76 -15.17 -13.12
N PHE A 109 -8.46 -15.09 -11.83
CA PHE A 109 -7.22 -14.51 -11.33
C PHE A 109 -5.97 -15.24 -11.85
N CYS A 110 -6.00 -16.58 -11.86
CA CYS A 110 -4.88 -17.38 -12.37
C CYS A 110 -4.80 -17.37 -13.92
N ALA A 111 -5.93 -17.25 -14.62
CA ALA A 111 -5.92 -17.06 -16.07
C ALA A 111 -5.30 -15.71 -16.45
N GLU A 112 -5.68 -14.63 -15.77
CA GLU A 112 -5.10 -13.29 -15.95
C GLU A 112 -3.61 -13.28 -15.61
N ALA A 113 -3.19 -13.97 -14.54
CA ALA A 113 -1.79 -14.12 -14.22
C ALA A 113 -0.98 -14.82 -15.33
N ALA A 114 -1.59 -15.79 -16.03
CA ALA A 114 -0.95 -16.46 -17.15
C ALA A 114 -0.81 -15.53 -18.36
N GLU A 115 -1.81 -14.68 -18.63
CA GLU A 115 -1.75 -13.64 -19.66
C GLU A 115 -0.68 -12.60 -19.33
N VAL A 116 -0.64 -12.11 -18.09
CA VAL A 116 0.34 -11.15 -17.59
C VAL A 116 1.76 -11.70 -17.70
N ARG A 117 2.00 -12.98 -17.36
CA ARG A 117 3.32 -13.62 -17.52
C ARG A 117 3.76 -13.71 -18.98
N ALA A 118 2.82 -13.80 -19.92
CA ALA A 118 3.12 -13.85 -21.35
C ALA A 118 3.37 -12.45 -21.95
N ASP A 119 3.00 -11.38 -21.24
CA ASP A 119 3.20 -10.00 -21.67
C ASP A 119 4.63 -9.51 -21.35
N ALA A 120 5.43 -9.31 -22.38
CA ALA A 120 6.79 -8.79 -22.27
C ALA A 120 6.88 -7.33 -21.78
N ALA A 121 5.76 -6.59 -21.78
CA ALA A 121 5.69 -5.25 -21.22
C ALA A 121 5.53 -5.23 -19.69
N PHE A 122 5.17 -6.37 -19.08
CA PHE A 122 5.02 -6.47 -17.64
C PHE A 122 6.35 -6.75 -16.93
N THR A 123 6.47 -6.31 -15.68
CA THR A 123 7.69 -6.55 -14.91
C THR A 123 7.84 -8.03 -14.62
N ASP A 124 8.88 -8.64 -15.16
CA ASP A 124 9.20 -10.04 -14.94
C ASP A 124 9.81 -10.25 -13.53
N LEU A 125 9.00 -10.72 -12.58
CA LEU A 125 9.46 -11.19 -11.27
C LEU A 125 9.34 -12.72 -11.13
N TRP A 126 9.09 -13.42 -12.24
CA TRP A 126 8.94 -14.87 -12.27
C TRP A 126 10.30 -15.56 -12.43
N ARG A 127 10.34 -16.86 -12.10
CA ARG A 127 11.43 -17.78 -12.41
C ARG A 127 11.23 -18.45 -13.77
#